data_AF-F8KPH8-F1
#
_entry.id   AF-F8KPH8-F1
#
_cell.length_a   1.000
_cell.length_b   1.000
_cell.length_c   1.000
_cell.angle_alpha   90.00
_cell.angle_beta   90.00
_cell.angle_gamma   90.00
#
_symmetry.space_group_name_H-M   'P 1'
#
loop_
_entity.id
_entity.type
_entity.pdbx_description
1 polymer ?
#
loop_
_entity_poly.entity_id
_entity_poly.type
_entity_poly.pdbx_seq_one_letter_code
_entity_poly.pdbx_strand_id
1 'polypeptide(L)'
;MKSWDEISVAEQKAMFRDFLANEINTALEQGLAFKPHNRAYNAHSGSAYSGLNALILDAKQKEGNYTSNAWISLEEAQKLGADARELEFIHSNTQSSQNPQGAIKKASISYVKTHEMQKVPKKDAQGNPIPLLDGNGNQRYNRYGEYLFEMEEVRVEIPPRLEIKHLYNVECFKSIDRTHLKPLNPKSLKPLYTDERFSLDNQSLVIYDLSAKLTEPQYQRVARLCRSLCPAQPTIR
;
A
#
# COMPACT_ATOMS: atom_id res chain seq x y z
N MET A 1 7.55 15.32 -21.59
CA MET A 1 6.79 14.24 -20.94
C MET A 1 5.96 14.89 -19.84
N LYS A 2 4.65 14.64 -19.79
CA LYS A 2 3.78 15.22 -18.75
C LYS A 2 4.23 14.74 -17.36
N SER A 3 4.16 15.61 -16.36
CA SER A 3 4.43 15.21 -14.97
C SER A 3 3.33 14.27 -14.46
N TRP A 4 3.60 13.46 -13.43
CA TRP A 4 2.63 12.49 -12.91
C TRP A 4 1.28 13.13 -12.56
N ASP A 5 1.32 14.35 -12.03
CA ASP A 5 0.13 15.12 -11.61
C ASP A 5 -0.64 15.76 -12.78
N GLU A 6 -0.03 15.84 -13.98
CA GLU A 6 -0.65 16.37 -15.21
C GLU A 6 -1.35 15.28 -16.06
N ILE A 7 -1.17 14.02 -15.68
CA ILE A 7 -1.71 12.85 -16.39
C ILE A 7 -3.05 12.47 -15.75
N SER A 8 -4.03 12.08 -16.58
CA SER A 8 -5.34 11.69 -16.06
C SER A 8 -5.26 10.45 -15.16
N VAL A 9 -6.19 10.32 -14.22
CA VAL A 9 -6.28 9.15 -13.34
C VAL A 9 -6.40 7.85 -14.13
N ALA A 10 -7.07 7.88 -15.28
CA ALA A 10 -7.21 6.73 -16.18
C ALA A 10 -5.85 6.32 -16.77
N GLU A 11 -5.05 7.29 -17.22
CA GLU A 11 -3.70 7.05 -17.73
C GLU A 11 -2.74 6.61 -16.62
N GLN A 12 -2.78 7.22 -15.43
CA GLN A 12 -1.98 6.78 -14.27
C GLN A 12 -2.29 5.31 -13.92
N LYS A 13 -3.58 4.94 -13.87
CA LYS A 13 -4.03 3.56 -13.65
C LYS A 13 -3.53 2.62 -14.74
N ALA A 14 -3.61 3.01 -16.00
CA ALA A 14 -3.13 2.20 -17.12
C ALA A 14 -1.61 1.95 -17.04
N MET A 15 -0.82 2.99 -16.78
CA MET A 15 0.63 2.88 -16.62
C MET A 15 1.02 1.99 -15.44
N PHE A 16 0.36 2.16 -14.29
CA PHE A 16 0.64 1.34 -13.12
C PHE A 16 0.23 -0.13 -13.34
N ARG A 17 -0.88 -0.35 -14.04
CA ARG A 17 -1.33 -1.69 -14.43
C ARG A 17 -0.34 -2.39 -15.36
N ASP A 18 0.20 -1.69 -16.34
CA ASP A 18 1.21 -2.22 -17.26
C ASP A 18 2.51 -2.59 -16.52
N PHE A 19 2.93 -1.75 -15.58
CA PHE A 19 4.04 -2.06 -14.66
C PHE A 19 3.76 -3.32 -13.84
N LEU A 20 2.59 -3.42 -13.20
CA LEU A 20 2.24 -4.58 -12.38
C LEU A 20 2.13 -5.88 -13.20
N ALA A 21 1.57 -5.80 -14.41
CA ALA A 21 1.46 -6.94 -15.30
C ALA A 21 2.84 -7.51 -15.64
N ASN A 22 3.81 -6.62 -15.95
CA ASN A 22 5.19 -7.03 -16.21
C ASN A 22 5.83 -7.73 -15.00
N GLU A 23 5.76 -7.12 -13.82
CA GLU A 23 6.33 -7.68 -12.59
C GLU A 23 5.73 -9.05 -12.23
N ILE A 24 4.41 -9.18 -12.33
CA ILE A 24 3.71 -10.44 -12.04
C ILE A 24 4.05 -11.51 -13.08
N ASN A 25 4.14 -11.15 -14.37
CA ASN A 25 4.53 -12.08 -15.42
C ASN A 25 5.91 -12.68 -15.16
N THR A 26 6.90 -11.83 -14.88
CA THR A 26 8.25 -12.28 -14.53
C THR A 26 8.23 -13.20 -13.31
N ALA A 27 7.46 -12.85 -12.27
CA ALA A 27 7.36 -13.69 -11.08
C ALA A 27 6.69 -15.04 -11.36
N LEU A 28 5.66 -15.09 -12.22
CA LEU A 28 5.00 -16.33 -12.63
C LEU A 28 5.94 -17.25 -13.41
N GLU A 29 6.76 -16.70 -14.31
CA GLU A 29 7.81 -17.43 -15.03
C GLU A 29 8.84 -18.01 -14.06
N GLN A 30 9.18 -17.26 -13.01
CA GLN A 30 10.05 -17.71 -11.93
C GLN A 30 9.36 -18.67 -10.95
N GLY A 31 8.09 -19.02 -11.15
CA GLY A 31 7.36 -20.01 -10.34
C GLY A 31 6.74 -19.43 -9.05
N LEU A 32 6.21 -18.22 -9.10
CA LEU A 32 5.41 -17.64 -8.00
C LEU A 32 4.34 -18.63 -7.51
N ALA A 33 4.25 -18.80 -6.19
CA ALA A 33 3.25 -19.61 -5.52
C ALA A 33 2.38 -18.74 -4.62
N PHE A 34 1.06 -18.91 -4.68
CA PHE A 34 0.12 -18.13 -3.87
C PHE A 34 -0.01 -18.69 -2.44
N LYS A 35 -0.13 -17.80 -1.45
CA LYS A 35 -0.22 -18.16 -0.03
C LYS A 35 -1.57 -17.77 0.57
N PRO A 36 -2.63 -18.58 0.43
CA PRO A 36 -3.99 -18.20 0.82
C PRO A 36 -4.18 -17.98 2.32
N HIS A 37 -3.47 -18.77 3.13
CA HIS A 37 -3.54 -18.74 4.59
C HIS A 37 -2.39 -17.93 5.23
N ASN A 38 -1.47 -17.39 4.42
CA ASN A 38 -0.33 -16.61 4.88
C ASN A 38 -0.09 -15.42 3.97
N ARG A 39 -1.13 -14.58 3.83
CA ARG A 39 -1.15 -13.46 2.87
C ARG A 39 -0.20 -12.35 3.27
N ALA A 40 0.33 -11.65 2.28
CA ALA A 40 1.01 -10.39 2.52
C ALA A 40 0.12 -9.42 3.32
N TYR A 41 0.67 -8.81 4.36
CA TYR A 41 -0.08 -7.93 5.25
C TYR A 41 0.76 -6.75 5.75
N ASN A 42 0.08 -5.68 6.15
CA ASN A 42 0.73 -4.51 6.71
C ASN A 42 1.05 -4.75 8.19
N ALA A 43 2.32 -4.81 8.56
CA ALA A 43 2.72 -5.17 9.93
C ALA A 43 2.43 -4.07 10.96
N HIS A 44 2.26 -2.83 10.53
CA HIS A 44 1.90 -1.71 11.40
C HIS A 44 0.41 -1.71 11.80
N SER A 45 -0.48 -2.18 10.91
CA SER A 45 -1.93 -2.22 11.14
C SER A 45 -2.50 -3.62 11.36
N GLY A 46 -1.79 -4.68 10.98
CA GLY A 46 -2.26 -6.07 10.96
C GLY A 46 -3.20 -6.38 9.78
N SER A 47 -3.46 -5.42 8.89
CA SER A 47 -4.42 -5.59 7.79
C SER A 47 -3.80 -6.34 6.61
N ALA A 48 -4.49 -7.38 6.12
CA ALA A 48 -4.12 -8.10 4.92
C ALA A 48 -4.25 -7.20 3.68
N TYR A 49 -3.28 -7.31 2.77
CA TYR A 49 -3.43 -6.78 1.43
C TYR A 49 -4.34 -7.70 0.59
N SER A 50 -4.93 -7.15 -0.46
CA SER A 50 -5.86 -7.87 -1.33
C SER A 50 -5.61 -7.57 -2.82
N GLY A 51 -6.11 -8.45 -3.68
CA GLY A 51 -6.01 -8.32 -5.14
C GLY A 51 -4.56 -8.22 -5.61
N LEU A 52 -4.33 -7.31 -6.55
CA LEU A 52 -3.02 -7.05 -7.15
C LEU A 52 -1.93 -6.67 -6.15
N ASN A 53 -2.29 -5.91 -5.11
CA ASN A 53 -1.36 -5.51 -4.07
C ASN A 53 -0.84 -6.72 -3.29
N ALA A 54 -1.67 -7.73 -3.04
CA ALA A 54 -1.21 -8.97 -2.42
C ALA A 54 -0.28 -9.77 -3.34
N LEU A 55 -0.63 -9.88 -4.63
CA LEU A 55 0.16 -10.64 -5.61
C LEU A 55 1.55 -10.05 -5.82
N ILE A 56 1.67 -8.72 -5.95
CA ILE A 56 2.98 -8.09 -6.10
C ILE A 56 3.84 -8.24 -4.85
N LEU A 57 3.22 -8.25 -3.66
CA LEU A 57 3.95 -8.47 -2.42
C LEU A 57 4.44 -9.92 -2.31
N ASP A 58 3.64 -10.92 -2.71
CA ASP A 58 4.09 -12.31 -2.78
C ASP A 58 5.23 -12.50 -3.81
N ALA A 59 5.15 -11.82 -4.95
CA ALA A 59 6.20 -11.80 -5.97
C ALA A 59 7.51 -11.22 -5.41
N LYS A 60 7.44 -10.05 -4.77
CA LYS A 60 8.60 -9.40 -4.15
C LYS A 60 9.13 -10.14 -2.93
N GLN A 61 8.26 -10.86 -2.21
CA GLN A 61 8.70 -11.77 -1.15
C GLN A 61 9.64 -12.82 -1.71
N LYS A 62 9.23 -13.46 -2.82
CA LYS A 62 10.04 -14.49 -3.49
C LYS A 62 11.32 -13.90 -4.07
N GLU A 63 11.22 -12.78 -4.80
CA GLU A 63 12.39 -12.13 -5.42
C GLU A 63 13.45 -11.72 -4.39
N GLY A 64 13.01 -11.25 -3.21
CA GLY A 64 13.90 -10.88 -2.12
C GLY A 64 14.32 -12.03 -1.21
N ASN A 65 13.88 -13.27 -1.47
CA ASN A 65 14.07 -14.43 -0.60
C ASN A 65 13.64 -14.19 0.87
N TYR A 66 12.60 -13.37 1.08
CA TYR A 66 12.12 -13.04 2.43
C TYR A 66 11.23 -14.16 2.98
N THR A 67 11.41 -14.50 4.26
CA THR A 67 10.60 -15.55 4.91
C THR A 67 9.24 -15.02 5.40
N SER A 68 9.22 -13.76 5.85
CA SER A 68 8.07 -13.03 6.36
C SER A 68 7.18 -12.54 5.22
N ASN A 69 5.87 -12.59 5.44
CA ASN A 69 4.83 -11.96 4.62
C ASN A 69 4.40 -10.59 5.16
N ALA A 70 5.16 -10.03 6.11
CA ALA A 70 4.84 -8.75 6.74
C ALA A 70 5.58 -7.60 6.04
N TRP A 71 4.85 -6.55 5.70
CA TRP A 71 5.34 -5.42 4.93
C TRP A 71 4.99 -4.09 5.61
N ILE A 72 5.86 -3.09 5.47
CA ILE A 72 5.67 -1.73 5.99
C ILE A 72 6.32 -0.69 5.07
N SER A 73 5.86 0.56 5.11
CA SER A 73 6.60 1.67 4.49
C SER A 73 7.73 2.18 5.37
N LEU A 74 8.62 3.01 4.82
CA LEU A 74 9.66 3.70 5.62
C LEU A 74 9.05 4.60 6.70
N GLU A 75 7.95 5.27 6.40
CA GLU A 75 7.21 6.10 7.39
C GLU A 75 6.66 5.24 8.54
N GLU A 76 6.12 4.06 8.24
CA GLU A 76 5.64 3.12 9.26
C GLU A 76 6.79 2.54 10.07
N ALA A 77 7.92 2.23 9.44
CA ALA A 77 9.14 1.80 10.12
C ALA A 77 9.68 2.88 11.07
N GLN A 78 9.65 4.16 10.66
CA GLN A 78 9.99 5.28 11.53
C GLN A 78 9.09 5.34 12.77
N LYS A 79 7.77 5.16 12.60
CA LYS A 79 6.82 5.08 13.73
C LYS A 79 7.05 3.87 14.63
N LEU A 80 7.69 2.82 14.11
CA LEU A 80 8.11 1.62 14.85
C LEU A 80 9.54 1.75 15.43
N GLY A 81 10.13 2.94 15.41
CA GLY A 81 11.43 3.21 16.05
C GLY A 81 12.66 2.93 15.18
N ALA A 82 12.51 2.81 13.86
CA ALA A 82 13.67 2.63 12.98
C ALA A 82 14.68 3.79 13.08
N ASP A 83 15.98 3.47 13.11
CA ASP A 83 17.09 4.42 13.06
C ASP A 83 17.09 5.17 11.72
N ALA A 84 17.28 6.49 11.77
CA ALA A 84 17.22 7.35 10.60
C ALA A 84 18.26 6.98 9.52
N ARG A 85 19.47 6.55 9.92
CA ARG A 85 20.52 6.11 8.99
C ARG A 85 20.17 4.77 8.35
N GLU A 86 19.49 3.87 9.08
CA GLU A 86 18.96 2.65 8.49
C GLU A 86 17.89 2.98 7.43
N LEU A 87 16.96 3.90 7.72
CA LEU A 87 15.95 4.33 6.75
C LEU A 87 16.56 4.93 5.49
N GLU A 88 17.57 5.80 5.65
CA GLU A 88 18.31 6.40 4.53
C GLU A 88 19.10 5.36 3.73
N PHE A 89 19.76 4.42 4.42
CA PHE A 89 20.45 3.30 3.80
C PHE A 89 19.49 2.45 2.96
N ILE A 90 18.32 2.10 3.52
CA ILE A 90 17.31 1.31 2.82
C ILE A 90 16.85 2.07 1.57
N HIS A 91 16.49 3.34 1.72
CA HIS A 91 16.06 4.17 0.59
C HIS A 91 17.12 4.21 -0.52
N SER A 92 18.38 4.44 -0.17
CA SER A 92 19.48 4.61 -1.13
C SER A 92 19.87 3.30 -1.83
N ASN A 93 19.73 2.16 -1.14
CA ASN A 93 20.06 0.83 -1.68
C ASN A 93 18.83 0.07 -2.23
N THR A 94 17.70 0.76 -2.37
CA THR A 94 16.50 0.19 -2.96
C THR A 94 16.63 0.06 -4.46
N GLN A 95 16.30 -1.12 -4.97
CA GLN A 95 16.27 -1.35 -6.41
C GLN A 95 15.19 -0.49 -7.07
N SER A 96 15.59 0.27 -8.09
CA SER A 96 14.70 1.13 -8.88
C SER A 96 15.27 1.35 -10.27
N SER A 97 14.53 2.05 -11.13
CA SER A 97 15.07 2.50 -12.43
C SER A 97 16.30 3.40 -12.29
N GLN A 98 16.38 4.16 -11.20
CA GLN A 98 17.52 5.05 -10.90
C GLN A 98 18.66 4.33 -10.18
N ASN A 99 18.38 3.20 -9.51
CA ASN A 99 19.37 2.33 -8.91
C ASN A 99 19.09 0.85 -9.26
N PRO A 100 19.43 0.40 -10.48
CA PRO A 100 19.12 -0.97 -10.92
C PRO A 100 19.87 -2.06 -10.14
N GLN A 101 21.01 -1.70 -9.54
CA GLN A 101 21.88 -2.58 -8.74
C GLN A 101 21.54 -2.56 -7.24
N GLY A 102 20.47 -1.87 -6.84
CA GLY A 102 20.02 -1.83 -5.46
C GLY A 102 19.75 -3.23 -4.92
N ALA A 103 20.34 -3.55 -3.77
CA ALA A 103 20.20 -4.87 -3.14
C ALA A 103 18.82 -5.07 -2.49
N ILE A 104 18.14 -3.98 -2.11
CA ILE A 104 16.88 -4.07 -1.36
C ILE A 104 15.70 -4.09 -2.33
N LYS A 105 14.93 -5.18 -2.25
CA LYS A 105 13.69 -5.34 -3.04
C LYS A 105 12.54 -4.63 -2.33
N LYS A 106 11.86 -3.75 -3.06
CA LYS A 106 10.61 -3.11 -2.64
C LYS A 106 9.42 -3.61 -3.46
N ALA A 107 8.24 -3.52 -2.88
CA ALA A 107 6.98 -3.63 -3.60
C ALA A 107 6.37 -2.24 -3.80
N SER A 108 5.90 -1.96 -5.00
CA SER A 108 5.10 -0.77 -5.29
C SER A 108 3.64 -1.19 -5.35
N ILE A 109 2.84 -0.70 -4.40
CA ILE A 109 1.39 -0.88 -4.40
C ILE A 109 0.71 0.43 -4.75
N SER A 110 -0.53 0.37 -5.23
CA SER A 110 -1.34 1.57 -5.44
C SER A 110 -2.67 1.54 -4.71
N TYR A 111 -3.18 2.74 -4.43
CA TYR A 111 -4.54 2.97 -3.98
C TYR A 111 -5.08 4.25 -4.60
N VAL A 112 -6.41 4.31 -4.72
CA VAL A 112 -7.09 5.55 -5.10
C VAL A 112 -7.31 6.36 -3.83
N LYS A 113 -6.67 7.52 -3.76
CA LYS A 113 -6.88 8.49 -2.70
C LYS A 113 -7.98 9.46 -3.11
N THR A 114 -9.02 9.52 -2.30
CA THR A 114 -10.20 10.39 -2.50
C THR A 114 -10.31 11.48 -1.43
N HIS A 115 -9.43 11.45 -0.44
CA HIS A 115 -9.41 12.40 0.66
C HIS A 115 -7.99 12.52 1.22
N GLU A 116 -7.73 13.63 1.88
CA GLU A 116 -6.50 13.87 2.64
C GLU A 116 -6.83 14.52 3.99
N MET A 117 -5.98 14.27 4.99
CA MET A 117 -6.08 14.96 6.26
C MET A 117 -5.35 16.30 6.10
N GLN A 118 -6.06 17.41 6.27
CA GLN A 118 -5.47 18.75 6.29
C GLN A 118 -5.50 19.30 7.70
N LYS A 119 -4.40 19.95 8.10
CA LYS A 119 -4.36 20.72 9.34
C LYS A 119 -4.99 22.07 9.08
N VAL A 120 -6.15 22.32 9.67
CA VAL A 120 -6.85 23.61 9.59
C VAL A 120 -6.95 24.21 10.99
N PRO A 121 -7.02 25.55 11.12
CA PRO A 121 -7.29 26.16 12.41
C PRO A 121 -8.65 25.72 12.95
N LYS A 122 -8.68 25.27 14.20
CA LYS A 122 -9.95 25.03 14.91
C LYS A 122 -10.73 26.33 14.99
N LYS A 123 -12.04 26.22 14.84
CA LYS A 123 -12.96 27.35 14.94
C LYS A 123 -13.77 27.30 16.22
N ASP A 124 -13.97 28.46 16.84
CA ASP A 124 -14.92 28.64 17.94
C ASP A 124 -16.38 28.55 17.43
N ALA A 125 -17.34 28.69 18.35
CA ALA A 125 -18.77 28.65 18.02
C ALA A 125 -19.22 29.77 17.05
N GLN A 126 -18.41 30.81 16.89
CA GLN A 126 -18.64 31.94 16.00
C GLN A 126 -17.89 31.80 14.66
N GLY A 127 -17.12 30.73 14.49
CA GLY A 127 -16.38 30.44 13.26
C GLY A 127 -14.97 31.06 13.21
N ASN A 128 -14.48 31.66 14.30
CA ASN A 128 -13.17 32.30 14.35
C ASN A 128 -12.08 31.32 14.79
N PRO A 129 -10.85 31.41 14.25
CA PRO A 129 -9.73 30.60 14.70
C PRO A 129 -9.42 30.75 16.20
N ILE A 130 -9.25 29.63 16.90
CA ILE A 130 -8.94 29.63 18.34
C ILE A 130 -7.45 29.95 18.56
N PRO A 131 -7.08 31.01 19.30
CA PRO A 131 -5.68 31.36 19.58
C PRO A 131 -4.92 30.25 20.31
N LEU A 132 -3.69 29.97 19.88
CA LEU A 132 -2.80 29.08 20.64
C LEU A 132 -2.10 29.88 21.74
N LEU A 133 -2.41 29.60 23.00
CA LEU A 133 -1.88 30.35 24.14
C LEU A 133 -0.56 29.74 24.70
N ASP A 134 0.27 30.58 25.30
CA ASP A 134 1.41 30.17 26.12
C ASP A 134 0.99 29.86 27.58
N GLY A 135 1.95 29.47 28.42
CA GLY A 135 1.68 29.17 29.83
C GLY A 135 1.21 30.37 30.68
N ASN A 136 1.33 31.59 30.16
CA ASN A 136 0.88 32.82 30.81
C ASN A 136 -0.45 33.34 30.23
N GLY A 137 -1.05 32.61 29.27
CA GLY A 137 -2.30 33.00 28.62
C GLY A 137 -2.15 34.00 27.47
N ASN A 138 -0.93 34.31 27.03
CA ASN A 138 -0.72 35.18 25.86
C ASN A 138 -0.73 34.38 24.56
N GLN A 139 -1.19 34.99 23.46
CA GLN A 139 -1.19 34.32 22.16
C GLN A 139 0.24 34.12 21.65
N ARG A 140 0.55 32.88 21.27
CA ARG A 140 1.84 32.52 20.68
C ARG A 140 1.95 33.05 19.25
N TYR A 141 3.17 33.32 18.83
CA TYR A 141 3.51 33.66 17.46
C TYR A 141 4.69 32.81 16.98
N ASN A 142 4.84 32.67 15.67
CA ASN A 142 5.94 31.95 15.07
C ASN A 142 7.21 32.84 15.01
N ARG A 143 8.31 32.28 14.50
CA ARG A 143 9.59 33.00 14.37
C ARG A 143 9.54 34.25 13.47
N TYR A 144 8.47 34.42 12.69
CA TYR A 144 8.23 35.55 11.79
C TYR A 144 7.25 36.57 12.38
N GLY A 145 6.79 36.37 13.62
CA GLY A 145 5.84 37.27 14.29
C GLY A 145 4.38 37.01 13.93
N GLU A 146 4.06 35.93 13.20
CA GLU A 146 2.69 35.58 12.83
C GLU A 146 2.02 34.81 13.97
N TYR A 147 0.81 35.21 14.35
CA TYR A 147 0.04 34.55 15.41
C TYR A 147 -0.28 33.10 15.10
N LEU A 148 -0.17 32.25 16.12
CA LEU A 148 -0.48 30.83 16.06
C LEU A 148 -1.89 30.56 16.58
N PHE A 149 -2.52 29.54 16.00
CA PHE A 149 -3.87 29.08 16.32
C PHE A 149 -3.83 27.59 16.65
N GLU A 150 -4.81 27.12 17.42
CA GLU A 150 -5.04 25.69 17.58
C GLU A 150 -5.38 25.07 16.23
N MET A 151 -4.79 23.91 15.93
CA MET A 151 -5.03 23.18 14.69
C MET A 151 -5.81 21.91 14.97
N GLU A 152 -6.65 21.51 14.03
CA GLU A 152 -7.28 20.20 13.97
C GLU A 152 -7.00 19.54 12.62
N GLU A 153 -7.03 18.21 12.61
CA GLU A 153 -6.92 17.44 11.38
C GLU A 153 -8.32 17.13 10.86
N VAL A 154 -8.67 17.74 9.74
CA VAL A 154 -9.96 17.51 9.06
C VAL A 154 -9.75 16.68 7.81
N ARG A 155 -10.71 15.80 7.54
CA ARG A 155 -10.76 15.03 6.29
C ARG A 155 -11.31 15.93 5.18
N VAL A 156 -10.47 16.26 4.22
CA VAL A 156 -10.84 17.06 3.04
C VAL A 156 -10.96 16.13 1.85
N GLU A 157 -12.10 16.20 1.16
CA GLU A 157 -12.30 15.46 -0.09
C GLU A 157 -11.45 16.07 -1.20
N ILE A 158 -10.83 15.21 -2.00
CA ILE A 158 -10.03 15.61 -3.15
C ILE A 158 -10.50 14.85 -4.39
N PRO A 159 -10.25 15.39 -5.60
CA PRO A 159 -10.39 14.61 -6.82
C PRO A 159 -9.62 13.28 -6.68
N PRO A 160 -10.23 12.13 -7.05
CA PRO A 160 -9.58 10.84 -6.93
C PRO A 160 -8.22 10.86 -7.64
N ARG A 161 -7.15 10.49 -6.95
CA ARG A 161 -5.80 10.37 -7.53
C ARG A 161 -5.20 9.00 -7.22
N LEU A 162 -4.39 8.47 -8.14
CA LEU A 162 -3.67 7.22 -7.88
C LEU A 162 -2.41 7.55 -7.06
N GLU A 163 -2.32 7.00 -5.86
CA GLU A 163 -1.14 7.12 -5.01
C GLU A 163 -0.39 5.79 -5.02
N ILE A 164 0.92 5.87 -5.26
CA ILE A 164 1.82 4.72 -5.23
C ILE A 164 2.56 4.76 -3.89
N LYS A 165 2.51 3.67 -3.15
CA LYS A 165 3.23 3.49 -1.90
C LYS A 165 4.26 2.39 -2.05
N HIS A 166 5.47 2.67 -1.59
CA HIS A 166 6.55 1.71 -1.54
C HIS A 166 6.56 0.99 -0.19
N LEU A 167 6.58 -0.33 -0.26
CA LEU A 167 6.60 -1.21 0.89
C LEU A 167 7.87 -2.06 0.87
N TYR A 168 8.36 -2.34 2.06
CA TYR A 168 9.54 -3.12 2.33
C TYR A 168 9.17 -4.25 3.27
N ASN A 169 9.80 -5.40 3.08
CA ASN A 169 9.61 -6.50 4.02
C ASN A 169 10.17 -6.10 5.38
N VAL A 170 9.51 -6.50 6.47
CA VAL A 170 10.00 -6.20 7.83
C VAL A 170 11.42 -6.73 8.08
N GLU A 171 11.85 -7.75 7.32
CA GLU A 171 13.22 -8.28 7.37
C GLU A 171 14.29 -7.29 6.90
N CYS A 172 13.93 -6.26 6.12
CA CYS A 172 14.86 -5.21 5.72
C CYS A 172 15.30 -4.32 6.88
N PHE A 173 14.56 -4.32 7.99
CA PHE A 173 14.79 -3.43 9.12
C PHE A 173 15.33 -4.21 10.32
N LYS A 174 16.50 -3.78 10.80
CA LYS A 174 17.15 -4.34 11.99
C LYS A 174 16.76 -3.57 13.25
N SER A 175 16.47 -2.28 13.13
CA SER A 175 16.29 -1.38 14.28
C SER A 175 14.85 -1.20 14.76
N ILE A 176 13.85 -1.64 13.98
CA ILE A 176 12.44 -1.52 14.38
C ILE A 176 12.14 -2.34 15.63
N ASP A 177 11.24 -1.82 16.47
CA ASP A 177 10.70 -2.58 17.60
C ASP A 177 9.71 -3.63 17.11
N ARG A 178 10.15 -4.89 17.09
CA ARG A 178 9.35 -6.02 16.63
C ARG A 178 8.17 -6.35 17.54
N THR A 179 8.18 -5.90 18.79
CA THR A 179 7.07 -6.13 19.74
C THR A 179 5.83 -5.30 19.40
N HIS A 180 6.01 -4.20 18.66
CA HIS A 180 4.93 -3.35 18.17
C HIS A 180 4.36 -3.80 16.81
N LEU A 181 4.90 -4.86 16.21
CA LEU A 181 4.33 -5.43 15.00
C LEU A 181 3.01 -6.13 15.32
N LYS A 182 1.96 -5.73 14.60
CA LYS A 182 0.65 -6.35 14.73
C LYS A 182 0.64 -7.65 13.92
N PRO A 183 0.11 -8.76 14.46
CA PRO A 183 -0.06 -9.98 13.68
C PRO A 183 -1.10 -9.76 12.57
N LEU A 184 -1.06 -10.64 11.56
CA LEU A 184 -2.10 -10.70 10.54
C LEU A 184 -3.47 -10.90 11.21
N ASN A 185 -4.36 -9.92 11.03
CA ASN A 185 -5.73 -9.97 11.55
C ASN A 185 -6.59 -10.86 10.63
N PRO A 186 -7.11 -12.01 11.11
CA PRO A 186 -7.91 -12.90 10.29
C PRO A 186 -9.19 -12.25 9.76
N LYS A 187 -9.75 -11.26 10.47
CA LYS A 187 -10.95 -10.52 10.01
C LYS A 187 -10.66 -9.62 8.79
N SER A 188 -9.40 -9.28 8.56
CA SER A 188 -8.98 -8.50 7.40
C SER A 188 -8.78 -9.37 6.15
N LEU A 189 -8.78 -10.71 6.31
CA LEU A 189 -8.77 -11.65 5.20
C LEU A 189 -10.13 -11.63 4.51
N LYS A 190 -10.39 -10.58 3.73
CA LYS A 190 -11.47 -10.61 2.76
C LYS A 190 -11.23 -11.81 1.85
N PRO A 191 -12.21 -12.66 1.56
CA PRO A 191 -12.01 -13.69 0.56
C PRO A 191 -11.49 -13.03 -0.71
N LEU A 192 -10.26 -13.35 -1.08
CA LEU A 192 -9.57 -12.63 -2.16
C LEU A 192 -10.30 -12.91 -3.50
N TYR A 193 -11.12 -13.98 -3.53
CA TYR A 193 -11.72 -14.60 -4.71
C TYR A 193 -13.10 -15.27 -4.50
N THR A 194 -13.79 -15.09 -3.36
CA THR A 194 -15.01 -15.88 -3.02
C THR A 194 -16.28 -15.06 -2.76
N ASP A 195 -16.34 -13.81 -3.22
CA ASP A 195 -17.62 -13.09 -3.25
C ASP A 195 -18.36 -13.47 -4.55
N GLU A 196 -19.69 -13.42 -4.58
CA GLU A 196 -20.51 -13.65 -5.80
C GLU A 196 -20.18 -12.66 -6.94
N ARG A 197 -19.29 -11.71 -6.67
CA ARG A 197 -18.65 -10.77 -7.59
C ARG A 197 -17.45 -11.36 -8.35
N PHE A 198 -17.47 -12.66 -8.59
CA PHE A 198 -16.54 -13.38 -9.46
C PHE A 198 -17.30 -14.28 -10.47
N SER A 199 -18.54 -13.90 -10.85
CA SER A 199 -19.20 -14.50 -12.01
C SER A 199 -18.60 -13.92 -13.30
N LEU A 200 -18.79 -14.59 -14.44
CA LEU A 200 -18.45 -14.02 -15.76
C LEU A 200 -19.15 -12.66 -16.00
N ASP A 201 -20.24 -12.40 -15.27
CA ASP A 201 -21.06 -11.18 -15.32
C ASP A 201 -20.66 -10.15 -14.25
N ASN A 202 -19.94 -10.56 -13.20
CA ASN A 202 -19.37 -9.67 -12.17
C ASN A 202 -17.89 -10.01 -12.00
N GLN A 203 -17.05 -9.47 -12.87
CA GLN A 203 -15.63 -9.79 -12.89
C GLN A 203 -14.87 -8.91 -11.89
N SER A 204 -13.96 -9.50 -11.10
CA SER A 204 -13.01 -8.72 -10.30
C SER A 204 -12.18 -7.84 -11.23
N LEU A 205 -12.45 -6.53 -11.18
CA LEU A 205 -11.84 -5.49 -12.02
C LEU A 205 -10.32 -5.64 -12.12
N VAL A 206 -9.70 -6.12 -11.04
CA VAL A 206 -8.26 -6.31 -10.87
C VAL A 206 -7.69 -7.44 -11.74
N ILE A 207 -8.41 -8.55 -11.92
CA ILE A 207 -8.01 -9.66 -12.79
C ILE A 207 -8.35 -9.35 -14.24
N TYR A 208 -9.48 -8.67 -14.49
CA TYR A 208 -9.84 -8.24 -15.84
C TYR A 208 -8.85 -7.20 -16.42
N ASP A 209 -8.45 -6.25 -15.58
CA ASP A 209 -7.42 -5.28 -15.90
C ASP A 209 -6.08 -5.96 -16.21
N LEU A 210 -5.68 -6.96 -15.41
CA LEU A 210 -4.50 -7.76 -15.71
C LEU A 210 -4.70 -8.61 -16.97
N SER A 211 -5.86 -9.23 -17.18
CA SER A 211 -6.09 -10.18 -18.28
C SER A 211 -5.95 -9.53 -19.65
N ALA A 212 -6.21 -8.23 -19.76
CA ALA A 212 -5.96 -7.46 -20.99
C ALA A 212 -4.46 -7.36 -21.35
N LYS A 213 -3.55 -7.69 -20.43
CA LYS A 213 -2.08 -7.57 -20.57
C LYS A 213 -1.35 -8.90 -20.38
N LEU A 214 -2.06 -9.95 -19.97
CA LEU A 214 -1.54 -11.31 -19.85
C LEU A 214 -1.89 -12.09 -21.12
N THR A 215 -0.97 -12.93 -21.59
CA THR A 215 -1.32 -13.95 -22.60
C THR A 215 -2.35 -14.94 -22.02
N GLU A 216 -3.12 -15.62 -22.87
CA GLU A 216 -4.11 -16.61 -22.42
C GLU A 216 -3.50 -17.65 -21.45
N PRO A 217 -2.31 -18.23 -21.68
CA PRO A 217 -1.69 -19.15 -20.73
C PRO A 217 -1.34 -18.50 -19.38
N GLN A 218 -0.85 -17.25 -19.38
CA GLN A 218 -0.53 -16.49 -18.16
C GLN A 218 -1.79 -16.14 -17.39
N TYR A 219 -2.83 -15.68 -18.08
CA TYR A 219 -4.15 -15.43 -17.52
C TYR A 219 -4.72 -16.70 -16.88
N GLN A 220 -4.70 -17.83 -17.59
CA GLN A 220 -5.17 -19.11 -17.05
C GLN A 220 -4.32 -19.59 -15.86
N ARG A 221 -3.05 -19.21 -15.76
CA ARG A 221 -2.21 -19.49 -14.59
C ARG A 221 -2.64 -18.63 -13.41
N VAL A 222 -2.84 -17.32 -13.60
CA VAL A 222 -3.38 -16.42 -12.57
C VAL A 222 -4.77 -16.85 -12.14
N ALA A 223 -5.67 -17.11 -13.09
CA ALA A 223 -7.04 -17.55 -12.82
C ALA A 223 -7.08 -18.89 -12.09
N ARG A 224 -6.26 -19.89 -12.47
CA ARG A 224 -6.14 -21.15 -11.72
C ARG A 224 -5.62 -20.95 -10.31
N LEU A 225 -4.58 -20.12 -10.14
CA LEU A 225 -4.06 -19.75 -8.82
C LEU A 225 -5.12 -19.04 -7.96
N CYS A 226 -6.03 -18.28 -8.58
CA CYS A 226 -7.13 -17.62 -7.88
C CYS A 226 -8.27 -18.61 -7.52
N ARG A 227 -8.57 -19.57 -8.40
CA ARG A 227 -9.65 -20.57 -8.23
C ARG A 227 -9.32 -21.67 -7.24
N SER A 228 -8.05 -22.10 -7.11
CA SER A 228 -7.64 -23.15 -6.16
C SER A 228 -7.78 -22.77 -4.67
N LEU A 229 -8.35 -21.59 -4.42
CA LEU A 229 -8.49 -20.95 -3.11
C LEU A 229 -9.95 -20.71 -2.73
N CYS A 230 -10.89 -21.04 -3.61
CA CYS A 230 -12.28 -21.22 -3.22
C CYS A 230 -12.38 -22.54 -2.44
N PRO A 231 -12.76 -22.54 -1.14
CA PRO A 231 -13.26 -23.77 -0.57
C PRO A 231 -14.43 -24.23 -1.44
N ALA A 232 -14.47 -25.50 -1.82
CA ALA A 232 -15.67 -26.08 -2.38
C ALA A 232 -16.80 -25.75 -1.40
N GLN A 233 -17.84 -25.05 -1.87
CA GLN A 233 -19.03 -24.84 -1.05
C GLN A 233 -19.48 -26.23 -0.56
N PRO A 234 -19.71 -26.43 0.75
CA PRO A 234 -20.26 -27.68 1.21
C PRO A 234 -21.59 -27.86 0.48
N THR A 235 -21.69 -28.94 -0.28
CA THR A 235 -22.92 -29.33 -0.96
C THR A 235 -23.93 -29.59 0.16
N ILE A 236 -24.88 -28.67 0.34
CA ILE A 236 -26.02 -28.90 1.22
C ILE A 236 -26.83 -30.00 0.51
N ARG A 237 -26.74 -31.22 1.04
CA ARG A 237 -27.66 -32.31 0.73
C ARG A 237 -28.91 -32.17 1.58
#